data_AF-A0A7S1YYN8-F1
#
_entry.id   AF-A0A7S1YYN8-F1
#
_cell.length_a   1.000
_cell.length_b   1.000
_cell.length_c   1.000
_cell.angle_alpha   90.00
_cell.angle_beta   90.00
_cell.angle_gamma   90.00
#
_symmetry.space_group_name_H-M   'P 1'
#
loop_
_entity.id
_entity.type
_entity.pdbx_description
1 polymer ?
#
loop_
_entity_poly.entity_id
_entity_poly.type
_entity_poly.pdbx_seq_one_letter_code
_entity_poly.pdbx_strand_id
1 'polypeptide(L)'
;PLSAIIAALTEFCNQIARGNVKRIHQVRNAIKKEVGSLIGFLASLIPSLSQIIEIPATAGLNAGGMEAQRILKYALRLFVRAVATPSQPLVLFIDDLQWADSISLDIIESLVSDTEITSLLFLGSYRKNEVDCMHPLTGKLRSLENKQVNIIKIILGNLSEKDTNELISDLIQTPPHTTIPLSSAVHRKTSGNALFILQFLSSICDEGLINFSSESNQWKWDISMIISKK
;
A
#
# COMPACT_ATOMS: atom_id res chain seq x y z
N PRO A 1 9.43 -1.51 8.25
CA PRO A 1 9.25 -1.96 6.85
C PRO A 1 9.34 -3.49 6.69
N LEU A 2 10.33 -4.18 7.28
CA LEU A 2 10.26 -5.63 7.47
C LEU A 2 9.00 -6.03 8.26
N SER A 3 8.69 -5.29 9.32
CA SER A 3 7.44 -5.41 10.07
C SER A 3 6.20 -5.28 9.17
N ALA A 4 6.21 -4.39 8.18
CA ALA A 4 5.11 -4.22 7.24
C ALA A 4 4.96 -5.42 6.29
N ILE A 5 6.08 -5.98 5.80
CA ILE A 5 6.07 -7.22 5.00
C ILE A 5 5.53 -8.37 5.85
N ILE A 6 6.01 -8.54 7.08
CA ILE A 6 5.51 -9.57 8.00
C ILE A 6 4.02 -9.37 8.28
N ALA A 7 3.57 -8.13 8.51
CA ALA A 7 2.15 -7.83 8.73
C ALA A 7 1.30 -8.17 7.49
N ALA A 8 1.77 -7.82 6.28
CA ALA A 8 1.08 -8.14 5.04
C ALA A 8 0.98 -9.66 4.82
N LEU A 9 2.04 -10.41 5.10
CA LEU A 9 2.03 -11.87 5.01
C LEU A 9 1.20 -12.54 6.12
N THR A 10 1.16 -11.93 7.30
CA THR A 10 0.29 -12.35 8.41
C THR A 10 -1.18 -12.21 8.01
N GLU A 11 -1.55 -11.06 7.46
CA GLU A 11 -2.90 -10.80 6.98
C GLU A 11 -3.26 -11.73 5.81
N PHE A 12 -2.35 -11.96 4.88
CA PHE A 12 -2.51 -12.98 3.84
C PHE A 12 -2.82 -14.36 4.44
N CYS A 13 -2.07 -14.79 5.46
CA CYS A 13 -2.31 -16.09 6.09
C CYS A 13 -3.71 -16.16 6.72
N ASN A 14 -4.12 -15.10 7.42
CA ASN A 14 -5.46 -15.00 8.02
C ASN A 14 -6.57 -15.08 6.96
N GLN A 15 -6.38 -14.43 5.81
CA GLN A 15 -7.34 -14.49 4.71
C GLN A 15 -7.46 -15.89 4.10
N ILE A 16 -6.35 -16.60 3.92
CA ILE A 16 -6.37 -17.99 3.46
C ILE A 16 -7.07 -18.89 4.46
N ALA A 17 -6.81 -18.72 5.76
CA ALA A 17 -7.43 -19.53 6.82
C ALA A 17 -8.96 -19.34 6.91
N ARG A 18 -9.48 -18.16 6.54
CA ARG A 18 -10.93 -17.89 6.41
C ARG A 18 -11.53 -18.38 5.09
N GLY A 19 -10.70 -18.84 4.15
CA GLY A 19 -11.11 -19.33 2.85
C GLY A 19 -11.73 -20.73 2.89
N ASN A 20 -12.07 -21.25 1.71
CA ASN A 20 -12.59 -22.61 1.60
C ASN A 20 -11.50 -23.68 1.81
N VAL A 21 -11.92 -24.88 2.21
CA VAL A 21 -11.02 -26.01 2.53
C VAL A 21 -10.11 -26.36 1.35
N LYS A 22 -10.62 -26.28 0.11
CA LYS A 22 -9.85 -26.55 -1.11
C LYS A 22 -8.67 -25.59 -1.27
N ARG A 23 -8.90 -24.28 -1.06
CA ARG A 23 -7.87 -23.24 -1.15
C ARG A 23 -6.81 -23.42 -0.07
N ILE A 24 -7.22 -23.70 1.17
CA ILE A 24 -6.30 -23.98 2.27
C ILE A 24 -5.40 -25.17 1.91
N HIS A 25 -5.96 -26.27 1.37
CA HIS A 25 -5.19 -27.44 0.96
C HIS A 25 -4.21 -27.15 -0.17
N GLN A 26 -4.63 -26.38 -1.18
CA GLN A 26 -3.76 -25.99 -2.29
C GLN A 26 -2.57 -25.16 -1.81
N VAL A 27 -2.82 -24.11 -1.03
CA VAL A 27 -1.78 -23.23 -0.48
C VAL A 27 -0.86 -24.00 0.46
N ARG A 28 -1.41 -24.84 1.34
CA ARG A 28 -0.62 -25.72 2.22
C ARG A 28 0.33 -26.61 1.42
N ASN A 29 -0.15 -27.27 0.38
CA ASN A 29 0.67 -28.18 -0.42
C ASN A 29 1.75 -27.43 -1.20
N ALA A 30 1.43 -26.24 -1.73
CA ALA A 30 2.41 -25.40 -2.40
C ALA A 30 3.50 -24.93 -1.44
N ILE A 31 3.13 -24.44 -0.24
CA ILE A 31 4.10 -24.04 0.79
C ILE A 31 4.96 -25.22 1.24
N LYS A 32 4.36 -26.40 1.47
CA LYS A 32 5.12 -27.63 1.81
C LYS A 32 6.16 -27.97 0.76
N LYS A 33 5.78 -27.89 -0.52
CA LYS A 33 6.63 -28.24 -1.64
C LYS A 33 7.77 -27.25 -1.87
N GLU A 34 7.46 -25.95 -1.90
CA GLU A 34 8.42 -24.91 -2.27
C GLU A 34 9.28 -24.44 -1.09
N VAL A 35 8.70 -24.29 0.12
CA VAL A 35 9.41 -23.76 1.29
C VAL A 35 10.14 -24.86 2.08
N GLY A 36 9.56 -26.06 2.15
CA GLY A 36 10.19 -27.24 2.75
C GLY A 36 10.71 -27.02 4.17
N SER A 37 12.01 -27.24 4.40
CA SER A 37 12.63 -27.15 5.73
C SER A 37 12.61 -25.74 6.34
N LEU A 38 12.38 -24.69 5.54
CA LEU A 38 12.34 -23.31 6.01
C LEU A 38 10.99 -22.89 6.61
N ILE A 39 9.97 -23.75 6.57
CA ILE A 39 8.64 -23.47 7.14
C ILE A 39 8.75 -23.06 8.61
N GLY A 40 9.59 -23.76 9.36
CA GLY A 40 9.84 -23.48 10.76
C GLY A 40 10.37 -22.07 11.01
N PHE A 41 11.34 -21.65 10.20
CA PHE A 41 11.92 -20.31 10.27
C PHE A 41 10.92 -19.22 9.87
N LEU A 42 10.08 -19.45 8.85
CA LEU A 42 9.03 -18.50 8.51
C LEU A 42 7.96 -18.41 9.60
N ALA A 43 7.61 -19.53 10.24
CA ALA A 43 6.61 -19.56 11.29
C ALA A 43 7.04 -18.79 12.56
N SER A 44 8.34 -18.71 12.85
CA SER A 44 8.84 -17.89 13.96
C SER A 44 8.67 -16.38 13.71
N LEU A 45 8.60 -15.97 12.44
CA LEU A 45 8.38 -14.58 12.03
C LEU A 45 6.92 -14.27 11.71
N ILE A 46 6.17 -15.25 11.20
CA ILE A 46 4.77 -15.16 10.78
C ILE A 46 3.98 -16.25 11.51
N PRO A 47 3.59 -16.04 12.78
CA PRO A 47 2.92 -17.07 13.58
C PRO A 47 1.59 -17.56 12.98
N SER A 48 0.88 -16.70 12.22
CA SER A 48 -0.36 -17.06 11.52
C SER A 48 -0.18 -18.17 10.48
N LEU A 49 1.05 -18.49 10.07
CA LEU A 49 1.33 -19.61 9.18
C LEU A 49 0.84 -20.95 9.77
N SER A 50 0.84 -21.08 11.11
CA SER A 50 0.32 -22.24 11.85
C SER A 50 -1.15 -22.58 11.55
N GLN A 51 -1.94 -21.59 11.12
CA GLN A 51 -3.35 -21.79 10.78
C GLN A 51 -3.53 -22.52 9.44
N ILE A 52 -2.51 -22.48 8.57
CA ILE A 52 -2.54 -23.07 7.23
C ILE A 52 -1.80 -24.39 7.24
N ILE A 53 -0.65 -24.46 7.89
CA ILE A 53 0.29 -25.58 7.83
C ILE A 53 0.77 -25.97 9.23
N GLU A 54 0.85 -27.28 9.47
CA GLU A 54 1.49 -27.81 10.68
C GLU A 54 2.98 -27.49 10.67
N ILE A 55 3.44 -26.86 11.75
CA ILE A 55 4.84 -26.42 11.89
C ILE A 55 5.65 -27.59 12.47
N PRO A 56 6.71 -28.05 11.78
CA PRO A 56 7.59 -29.08 12.33
C PRO A 56 8.26 -28.64 13.64
N ALA A 57 8.36 -29.52 14.62
CA ALA A 57 8.97 -29.21 15.94
C ALA A 57 10.46 -28.85 15.87
N THR A 58 11.16 -29.21 14.79
CA THR A 58 12.61 -28.96 14.57
C THR A 58 12.92 -27.59 13.95
N ALA A 59 11.96 -26.67 14.04
CA ALA A 59 11.97 -25.33 13.46
C ALA A 59 12.93 -24.33 14.14
N GLY A 60 14.22 -24.65 14.24
CA GLY A 60 15.23 -23.75 14.79
C GLY A 60 16.42 -23.62 13.86
N LEU A 61 16.41 -22.63 12.95
CA LEU A 61 17.66 -22.22 12.30
C LEU A 61 18.40 -21.30 13.26
N ASN A 62 19.47 -21.81 13.87
CA ASN A 62 20.43 -21.01 14.62
C ASN A 62 21.33 -20.24 13.65
N ALA A 63 20.77 -19.28 12.92
CA ALA A 63 21.51 -18.40 12.04
C ALA A 63 21.65 -17.01 12.70
N GLY A 64 22.88 -16.52 12.80
CA GLY A 64 23.19 -15.19 13.32
C GLY A 64 23.50 -14.18 12.22
N GLY A 65 23.19 -12.90 12.44
CA GLY A 65 23.66 -11.79 11.61
C GLY A 65 23.29 -11.89 10.13
N MET A 66 24.29 -11.79 9.24
CA MET A 66 24.10 -11.78 7.78
C MET A 66 23.51 -13.09 7.23
N GLU A 67 23.80 -14.22 7.87
CA GLU A 67 23.28 -15.51 7.43
C GLU A 67 21.76 -15.56 7.61
N ALA A 68 21.26 -15.08 8.74
CA ALA A 68 19.82 -14.99 9.01
C ALA A 68 19.11 -14.11 7.97
N GLN A 69 19.72 -12.99 7.55
CA GLN A 69 19.16 -12.13 6.52
C GLN A 69 19.10 -12.81 5.15
N ARG A 70 20.14 -13.57 4.77
CA ARG A 70 20.16 -14.33 3.51
C ARG A 70 19.09 -15.42 3.50
N ILE A 71 18.97 -16.14 4.61
CA ILE A 71 17.93 -17.17 4.81
C ILE A 71 16.56 -16.53 4.74
N LEU A 72 16.34 -15.38 5.39
CA LEU A 72 15.08 -14.65 5.34
C LEU A 72 14.70 -14.23 3.92
N LYS A 73 15.61 -13.60 3.16
CA LYS A 73 15.37 -13.22 1.76
C LYS A 73 15.01 -14.43 0.91
N TYR A 74 15.70 -15.56 1.11
CA TYR A 74 15.41 -16.79 0.38
C TYR A 74 14.08 -17.43 0.77
N ALA A 75 13.79 -17.54 2.06
CA ALA A 75 12.55 -18.11 2.58
C ALA A 75 11.32 -17.30 2.12
N LEU A 76 11.40 -15.97 2.14
CA LEU A 76 10.33 -15.11 1.65
C LEU A 76 10.11 -15.26 0.14
N ARG A 77 11.17 -15.39 -0.66
CA ARG A 77 11.04 -15.69 -2.10
C ARG A 77 10.30 -17.00 -2.32
N LEU A 78 10.73 -18.09 -1.66
CA LEU A 78 10.07 -19.39 -1.78
C LEU A 78 8.61 -19.34 -1.34
N PHE A 79 8.33 -18.62 -0.25
CA PHE A 79 6.95 -18.42 0.20
C PHE A 79 6.11 -17.71 -0.86
N VAL A 80 6.60 -16.59 -1.40
CA VAL A 80 5.89 -15.84 -2.43
C VAL A 80 5.73 -16.66 -3.71
N ARG A 81 6.76 -17.39 -4.17
CA ARG A 81 6.65 -18.34 -5.30
C ARG A 81 5.55 -19.37 -5.09
N ALA A 82 5.42 -19.89 -3.87
CA ALA A 82 4.42 -20.90 -3.53
C ALA A 82 2.98 -20.36 -3.62
N VAL A 83 2.76 -19.11 -3.24
CA VAL A 83 1.41 -18.55 -3.10
C VAL A 83 0.98 -17.65 -4.26
N ALA A 84 1.94 -17.05 -4.98
CA ALA A 84 1.71 -16.19 -6.13
C ALA A 84 1.70 -17.04 -7.41
N THR A 85 0.54 -17.60 -7.75
CA THR A 85 0.38 -18.50 -8.91
C THR A 85 -0.52 -17.86 -9.98
N PRO A 86 -0.50 -18.31 -11.25
CA PRO A 86 -1.39 -17.76 -12.28
C PRO A 86 -2.88 -17.91 -11.93
N SER A 87 -3.24 -18.98 -11.20
CA SER A 87 -4.61 -19.18 -10.71
C SER A 87 -4.98 -18.30 -9.51
N GLN A 88 -3.98 -17.76 -8.81
CA GLN A 88 -4.12 -16.94 -7.60
C GLN A 88 -2.99 -15.90 -7.58
N PRO A 89 -3.09 -14.83 -8.39
CA PRO A 89 -2.08 -13.78 -8.39
C PRO A 89 -2.04 -13.08 -7.03
N LEU A 90 -0.84 -12.72 -6.59
CA LEU A 90 -0.61 -12.00 -5.34
C LEU A 90 -0.39 -10.51 -5.64
N VAL A 91 -1.12 -9.65 -4.93
CA VAL A 91 -0.83 -8.22 -4.88
C VAL A 91 -0.23 -7.90 -3.53
N LEU A 92 0.98 -7.34 -3.50
CA LEU A 92 1.63 -6.88 -2.28
C LEU A 92 1.76 -5.35 -2.34
N PHE A 93 1.05 -4.66 -1.46
CA PHE A 93 1.12 -3.20 -1.33
C PHE A 93 1.85 -2.81 -0.04
N ILE A 94 2.87 -1.96 -0.17
CA ILE A 94 3.61 -1.41 0.96
C ILE A 94 3.65 0.12 0.82
N ASP A 95 3.12 0.81 1.82
CA ASP A 95 3.13 2.27 1.88
C ASP A 95 4.40 2.83 2.54
N ASP A 96 4.65 4.12 2.32
CA ASP A 96 5.74 4.90 2.91
C ASP A 96 7.15 4.28 2.77
N LEU A 97 7.52 3.85 1.56
CA LEU A 97 8.84 3.24 1.31
C LEU A 97 10.02 4.18 1.59
N GLN A 98 9.81 5.50 1.68
CA GLN A 98 10.84 6.45 2.09
C GLN A 98 11.33 6.24 3.53
N TRP A 99 10.55 5.55 4.39
CA TRP A 99 10.98 5.22 5.75
C TRP A 99 11.53 3.80 5.87
N ALA A 100 11.76 3.13 4.74
CA ALA A 100 12.29 1.78 4.73
C ALA A 100 13.80 1.72 4.99
N ASP A 101 14.20 0.93 5.99
CA ASP A 101 15.61 0.55 6.18
C ASP A 101 16.16 -0.26 4.98
N SER A 102 17.48 -0.28 4.86
CA SER A 102 18.19 -0.94 3.75
C SER A 102 17.92 -2.44 3.68
N ILE A 103 17.79 -3.12 4.82
CA ILE A 103 17.53 -4.57 4.88
C ILE A 103 16.15 -4.89 4.30
N SER A 104 15.15 -4.09 4.63
CA SER A 104 13.79 -4.23 4.13
C SER A 104 13.73 -3.95 2.63
N LEU A 105 14.42 -2.90 2.17
CA LEU A 105 14.51 -2.58 0.76
C LEU A 105 15.22 -3.68 -0.04
N ASP A 106 16.26 -4.31 0.53
CA ASP A 106 16.90 -5.47 -0.09
C ASP A 106 15.94 -6.66 -0.23
N ILE A 107 15.07 -6.88 0.77
CA ILE A 107 14.07 -7.96 0.71
C ILE A 107 13.07 -7.67 -0.41
N ILE A 108 12.56 -6.43 -0.49
CA ILE A 108 11.66 -6.01 -1.57
C ILE A 108 12.33 -6.20 -2.92
N GLU A 109 13.57 -5.72 -3.08
CA GLU A 109 14.33 -5.90 -4.31
C GLU A 109 14.48 -7.39 -4.66
N SER A 110 14.80 -8.23 -3.67
CA SER A 110 14.96 -9.67 -3.85
C SER A 110 13.65 -10.37 -4.25
N LEU A 111 12.49 -9.90 -3.79
CA LEU A 111 11.19 -10.45 -4.17
C LEU A 111 10.81 -10.00 -5.58
N VAL A 112 10.93 -8.71 -5.88
CA VAL A 112 10.47 -8.13 -7.14
C VAL A 112 11.37 -8.51 -8.31
N SER A 113 12.67 -8.76 -8.08
CA SER A 113 13.61 -9.20 -9.12
C SER A 113 13.69 -10.72 -9.30
N ASP A 114 12.88 -11.50 -8.59
CA ASP A 114 12.87 -12.95 -8.71
C ASP A 114 12.04 -13.41 -9.91
N THR A 115 12.72 -13.88 -10.96
CA THR A 115 12.09 -14.31 -12.22
C THR A 115 11.23 -15.57 -12.10
N GLU A 116 11.39 -16.35 -11.03
CA GLU A 116 10.52 -17.52 -10.79
C GLU A 116 9.18 -17.11 -10.16
N ILE A 117 9.06 -15.89 -9.64
CA ILE A 117 7.79 -15.34 -9.16
C ILE A 117 7.03 -14.75 -10.36
N THR A 118 6.12 -15.55 -10.93
CA THR A 118 5.45 -15.19 -12.20
C THR A 118 4.13 -14.44 -12.03
N SER A 119 3.56 -14.39 -10.82
CA SER A 119 2.22 -13.83 -10.58
C SER A 119 2.17 -12.91 -9.36
N LEU A 120 3.18 -12.05 -9.23
CA LEU A 120 3.26 -11.00 -8.22
C LEU A 120 3.09 -9.62 -8.85
N LEU A 121 2.15 -8.84 -8.33
CA LEU A 121 2.11 -7.39 -8.52
C LEU A 121 2.57 -6.71 -7.23
N PHE A 122 3.72 -6.05 -7.27
CA PHE A 122 4.19 -5.24 -6.15
C PHE A 122 3.80 -3.77 -6.37
N LEU A 123 3.16 -3.18 -5.37
CA LEU A 123 2.79 -1.77 -5.33
C LEU A 123 3.53 -1.11 -4.18
N GLY A 124 4.22 -0.01 -4.48
CA GLY A 124 4.95 0.76 -3.49
C GLY A 124 4.67 2.24 -3.66
N SER A 125 4.29 2.91 -2.57
CA SER A 125 4.15 4.37 -2.52
C SER A 125 5.31 4.98 -1.73
N TYR A 126 5.74 6.15 -2.18
CA TYR A 126 6.70 6.95 -1.44
C TYR A 126 6.59 8.42 -1.78
N ARG A 127 7.11 9.27 -0.88
CA ARG A 127 7.15 10.71 -1.05
C ARG A 127 8.36 11.13 -1.87
N LYS A 128 8.12 11.63 -3.08
CA LYS A 128 9.19 12.05 -4.02
C LYS A 128 10.12 13.12 -3.42
N ASN A 129 9.60 14.00 -2.56
CA ASN A 129 10.37 15.05 -1.90
C ASN A 129 11.22 14.57 -0.72
N GLU A 130 11.02 13.35 -0.21
CA GLU A 130 11.82 12.74 0.87
C GLU A 130 12.87 11.74 0.34
N VAL A 131 12.88 11.46 -0.97
CA VAL A 131 13.76 10.47 -1.61
C VAL A 131 14.67 11.17 -2.61
N ASP A 132 15.84 11.56 -2.13
CA ASP A 132 16.87 12.23 -2.93
C ASP A 132 17.76 11.23 -3.70
N CYS A 133 18.84 11.73 -4.32
CA CYS A 133 19.77 10.91 -5.08
C CYS A 133 20.62 9.95 -4.22
N MET A 134 20.75 10.22 -2.93
CA MET A 134 21.55 9.44 -1.96
C MET A 134 20.70 8.44 -1.16
N HIS A 135 19.37 8.61 -1.18
CA HIS A 135 18.44 7.74 -0.48
C HIS A 135 18.56 6.28 -0.95
N PRO A 136 18.58 5.28 -0.05
CA PRO A 136 18.74 3.86 -0.40
C PRO A 136 17.72 3.36 -1.44
N LEU A 137 16.46 3.82 -1.35
CA LEU A 137 15.41 3.48 -2.31
C LEU A 137 15.79 3.86 -3.75
N THR A 138 16.47 4.99 -3.96
CA THR A 138 16.90 5.44 -5.29
C THR A 138 17.88 4.45 -5.91
N GLY A 139 18.85 3.96 -5.13
CA GLY A 139 19.78 2.92 -5.57
C GLY A 139 19.06 1.61 -5.93
N LYS A 140 18.03 1.24 -5.15
CA LYS A 140 17.24 0.02 -5.37
C LYS A 140 16.38 0.08 -6.62
N LEU A 141 15.75 1.22 -6.88
CA LEU A 141 15.00 1.44 -8.11
C LEU A 141 15.91 1.31 -9.35
N ARG A 142 17.11 1.92 -9.33
CA ARG A 142 18.09 1.76 -10.42
C ARG A 142 18.56 0.30 -10.57
N SER A 143 18.78 -0.41 -9.46
CA SER A 143 19.14 -1.83 -9.50
C SER A 143 18.05 -2.69 -10.15
N LEU A 144 16.78 -2.41 -9.84
CA LEU A 144 15.64 -3.10 -10.45
C LEU A 144 15.51 -2.78 -11.95
N GLU A 145 15.72 -1.52 -12.35
CA GLU A 145 15.78 -1.10 -13.76
C GLU A 145 16.89 -1.86 -14.52
N ASN A 146 18.09 -1.96 -13.92
CA ASN A 146 19.22 -2.71 -14.50
C ASN A 146 18.93 -4.22 -14.63
N LYS A 147 18.14 -4.78 -13.71
CA LYS A 147 17.66 -6.17 -13.76
C LYS A 147 16.46 -6.36 -14.71
N GLN A 148 16.09 -5.32 -15.47
CA GLN A 148 14.99 -5.33 -16.44
C GLN A 148 13.63 -5.68 -15.82
N VAL A 149 13.43 -5.35 -14.54
CA VAL A 149 12.13 -5.45 -13.89
C VAL A 149 11.20 -4.40 -14.50
N ASN A 150 9.97 -4.79 -14.84
CA ASN A 150 8.95 -3.85 -15.33
C ASN A 150 8.46 -2.95 -14.19
N ILE A 151 8.89 -1.69 -14.17
CA ILE A 151 8.50 -0.69 -13.17
C ILE A 151 7.66 0.38 -13.83
N ILE A 152 6.43 0.56 -13.35
CA ILE A 152 5.56 1.66 -13.74
C ILE A 152 5.60 2.70 -12.62
N LYS A 153 6.08 3.91 -12.94
CA LYS A 153 6.09 5.05 -11.99
C LYS A 153 4.89 5.94 -12.27
N ILE A 154 3.99 6.05 -11.30
CA ILE A 154 2.85 6.95 -11.33
C ILE A 154 3.16 8.13 -10.42
N ILE A 155 3.29 9.33 -10.99
CA ILE A 155 3.52 10.56 -10.23
C ILE A 155 2.16 11.19 -9.95
N LEU A 156 1.77 11.24 -8.68
CA LEU A 156 0.54 11.90 -8.25
C LEU A 156 0.83 13.37 -7.95
N GLY A 157 0.19 14.27 -8.71
CA GLY A 157 0.19 15.71 -8.45
C GLY A 157 -1.00 16.14 -7.60
N ASN A 158 -1.03 17.43 -7.26
CA ASN A 158 -2.25 18.04 -6.71
C ASN A 158 -3.37 18.04 -7.76
N LEU A 159 -4.62 18.04 -7.28
CA LEU A 159 -5.81 18.11 -8.12
C LEU A 159 -5.84 19.44 -8.89
N SER A 160 -6.24 19.37 -10.16
CA SER A 160 -6.55 20.58 -10.91
C SER A 160 -7.77 21.29 -10.34
N GLU A 161 -8.02 22.53 -10.75
CA GLU A 161 -9.27 23.23 -10.38
C GLU A 161 -10.50 22.44 -10.82
N LYS A 162 -10.44 21.83 -12.00
CA LYS A 162 -11.51 20.99 -12.54
C LYS A 162 -11.73 19.76 -11.67
N ASP A 163 -10.67 19.00 -11.37
CA ASP A 163 -10.79 17.78 -10.56
C ASP A 163 -11.23 18.10 -9.12
N THR A 164 -10.83 19.27 -8.61
CA THR A 164 -11.29 19.76 -7.30
C THR A 164 -12.78 20.10 -7.31
N ASN A 165 -13.28 20.68 -8.40
CA ASN A 165 -14.70 20.93 -8.57
C ASN A 165 -15.51 19.64 -8.70
N GLU A 166 -15.01 18.66 -9.46
CA GLU A 166 -15.62 17.33 -9.56
C GLU A 166 -15.67 16.64 -8.19
N LEU A 167 -14.56 16.63 -7.44
CA LEU A 167 -14.52 16.11 -6.08
C LEU A 167 -15.53 16.79 -5.16
N ILE A 168 -15.60 18.12 -5.16
CA ILE A 168 -16.53 18.87 -4.29
C ILE A 168 -17.97 18.62 -4.70
N SER A 169 -18.27 18.66 -6.00
CA SER A 169 -19.58 18.34 -6.57
C SER A 169 -20.09 16.99 -6.09
N ASP A 170 -19.24 15.97 -6.15
CA ASP A 170 -19.59 14.60 -5.73
C ASP A 170 -19.79 14.50 -4.22
N LEU A 171 -18.94 15.17 -3.42
CA LEU A 171 -19.03 15.16 -1.96
C LEU A 171 -20.33 15.78 -1.45
N ILE A 172 -20.76 16.91 -2.03
CA ILE A 172 -21.97 17.61 -1.61
C ILE A 172 -23.19 17.30 -2.51
N GLN A 173 -23.07 16.33 -3.42
CA GLN A 173 -24.15 15.90 -4.32
C GLN A 173 -24.84 17.06 -5.04
N THR A 174 -24.05 18.03 -5.51
CA THR A 174 -24.53 19.27 -6.15
C THR A 174 -23.90 19.38 -7.54
N PRO A 175 -24.65 19.75 -8.60
CA PRO A 175 -24.11 19.78 -9.96
C PRO A 175 -22.81 20.59 -10.12
N PRO A 176 -21.85 20.13 -10.94
CA PRO A 176 -20.54 20.77 -11.07
C PRO A 176 -20.56 22.25 -11.45
N HIS A 177 -21.58 22.71 -12.17
CA HIS A 177 -21.69 24.13 -12.56
C HIS A 177 -22.03 25.05 -11.39
N THR A 178 -22.73 24.52 -10.38
CA THR A 178 -23.14 25.27 -9.17
C THR A 178 -21.99 25.35 -8.17
N THR A 179 -21.13 24.33 -8.10
CA THR A 179 -20.03 24.25 -7.13
C THR A 179 -18.79 25.07 -7.51
N ILE A 180 -18.71 25.59 -8.74
CA ILE A 180 -17.54 26.34 -9.26
C ILE A 180 -17.05 27.43 -8.29
N PRO A 181 -17.92 28.33 -7.75
CA PRO A 181 -17.44 29.39 -6.87
C PRO A 181 -16.78 28.85 -5.59
N LEU A 182 -17.41 27.83 -4.99
CA LEU A 182 -16.91 27.15 -3.80
C LEU A 182 -15.59 26.44 -4.12
N SER A 183 -15.54 25.64 -5.19
CA SER A 183 -14.36 24.87 -5.56
C SER A 183 -13.18 25.76 -5.90
N SER A 184 -13.38 26.90 -6.57
CA SER A 184 -12.31 27.86 -6.83
C SER A 184 -11.78 28.50 -5.54
N ALA A 185 -12.65 28.79 -4.56
CA ALA A 185 -12.20 29.30 -3.26
C ALA A 185 -11.40 28.26 -2.47
N VAL A 186 -11.89 27.02 -2.45
CA VAL A 186 -11.22 25.89 -1.79
C VAL A 186 -9.88 25.57 -2.48
N HIS A 187 -9.85 25.49 -3.82
CA HIS A 187 -8.63 25.22 -4.58
C HIS A 187 -7.56 26.27 -4.32
N ARG A 188 -7.90 27.57 -4.36
CA ARG A 188 -6.94 28.66 -4.07
C ARG A 188 -6.30 28.55 -2.70
N LYS A 189 -7.03 28.07 -1.68
CA LYS A 189 -6.50 27.91 -0.31
C LYS A 189 -5.66 26.65 -0.14
N THR A 190 -6.01 25.60 -0.86
CA THR A 190 -5.43 24.26 -0.67
C THR A 190 -4.40 23.91 -1.74
N SER A 191 -4.28 24.75 -2.78
CA SER A 191 -3.48 24.52 -3.98
C SER A 191 -3.76 23.16 -4.62
N GLY A 192 -4.99 22.66 -4.52
CA GLY A 192 -5.40 21.37 -5.06
C GLY A 192 -4.94 20.14 -4.24
N ASN A 193 -4.33 20.33 -3.07
CA ASN A 193 -3.92 19.20 -2.24
C ASN A 193 -5.17 18.49 -1.67
N ALA A 194 -5.41 17.24 -2.05
CA ALA A 194 -6.63 16.51 -1.70
C ALA A 194 -6.87 16.40 -0.18
N LEU A 195 -5.81 16.20 0.62
CA LEU A 195 -5.93 16.17 2.08
C LEU A 195 -6.40 17.52 2.61
N PHE A 196 -5.76 18.61 2.16
CA PHE A 196 -6.15 19.96 2.58
C PHE A 196 -7.53 20.37 2.07
N ILE A 197 -7.96 19.91 0.90
CA ILE A 197 -9.34 20.08 0.41
C ILE A 197 -10.31 19.46 1.42
N LEU A 198 -10.13 18.18 1.76
CA LEU A 198 -11.03 17.49 2.68
C LEU A 198 -11.01 18.11 4.09
N GLN A 199 -9.84 18.47 4.61
CA GLN A 199 -9.72 19.13 5.91
C GLN A 199 -10.37 20.52 5.92
N PHE A 200 -10.17 21.32 4.87
CA PHE A 200 -10.77 22.63 4.75
C PHE A 200 -12.29 22.53 4.63
N LEU A 201 -12.81 21.60 3.81
CA LEU A 201 -14.24 21.31 3.70
C LEU A 201 -14.86 20.91 5.04
N SER A 202 -14.19 20.02 5.79
CA SER A 202 -14.62 19.64 7.14
C SER A 202 -14.69 20.88 8.04
N SER A 203 -13.64 21.70 8.07
CA SER A 203 -13.59 22.91 8.91
C SER A 203 -14.70 23.90 8.58
N ILE A 204 -15.00 24.15 7.30
CA ILE A 204 -16.09 25.08 6.94
C ILE A 204 -17.48 24.48 7.20
N CYS A 205 -17.61 23.15 7.21
CA CYS A 205 -18.84 22.46 7.61
C CYS A 205 -19.06 22.54 9.12
N ASP A 206 -18.00 22.30 9.90
CA ASP A 206 -18.03 22.38 11.37
C ASP A 206 -18.34 23.81 11.85
N GLU A 207 -17.89 24.82 11.11
CA GLU A 207 -18.19 26.24 11.37
C GLU A 207 -19.54 26.70 10.83
N GLY A 208 -20.29 25.82 10.17
CA GLY A 208 -21.59 26.14 9.57
C GLY A 208 -21.51 27.15 8.43
N LEU A 209 -20.37 27.28 7.75
CA LEU A 209 -20.21 28.10 6.56
C LEU A 209 -20.74 27.41 5.30
N ILE A 210 -20.88 26.08 5.35
CA ILE A 210 -21.61 25.26 4.39
C ILE A 210 -22.65 24.44 5.15
N ASN A 211 -23.92 24.57 4.78
CA ASN A 211 -25.02 23.87 5.43
C ASN A 211 -26.00 23.33 4.41
N PHE A 212 -26.59 22.18 4.73
CA PHE A 212 -27.71 21.65 3.98
C PHE A 212 -29.00 22.38 4.36
N SER A 213 -29.67 22.98 3.39
CA SER A 213 -30.96 23.64 3.60
C SER A 213 -32.09 22.65 3.27
N SER A 214 -32.75 22.14 4.31
CA SER A 214 -33.87 21.20 4.17
C SER A 214 -35.07 21.79 3.40
N GLU A 215 -35.24 23.12 3.43
CA GLU A 215 -36.33 23.81 2.72
C GLU A 215 -36.15 23.77 1.20
N SER A 216 -34.92 23.98 0.72
CA SER A 216 -34.60 23.96 -0.72
C SER A 216 -34.01 22.63 -1.17
N ASN A 217 -33.81 21.68 -0.26
CA ASN A 217 -33.13 20.40 -0.48
C ASN A 217 -31.77 20.57 -1.19
N GLN A 218 -31.01 21.60 -0.79
CA GLN A 218 -29.78 22.04 -1.45
C GLN A 218 -28.76 22.52 -0.42
N TRP A 219 -27.48 22.33 -0.73
CA TRP A 219 -26.40 22.94 0.01
C TRP A 219 -26.33 24.45 -0.24
N LYS A 220 -26.16 25.22 0.83
CA LYS A 220 -25.92 26.66 0.80
C LYS A 220 -24.59 26.95 1.48
N TRP A 221 -23.85 27.92 0.97
CA TRP A 221 -22.57 28.33 1.52
C TRP A 221 -22.38 29.84 1.45
N ASP A 222 -21.67 30.38 2.43
CA ASP A 222 -21.27 31.80 2.43
C ASP A 222 -19.89 31.95 1.79
N ILE A 223 -19.88 32.31 0.51
CA ILE A 223 -18.64 32.43 -0.26
C ILE A 223 -17.72 33.53 0.27
N SER A 224 -18.27 34.61 0.82
CA SER A 224 -17.50 35.75 1.33
C SER A 224 -16.74 35.36 2.60
N MET A 225 -17.40 34.64 3.50
CA MET A 225 -16.79 34.10 4.73
C MET A 225 -15.76 33.02 4.41
N ILE A 226 -16.05 32.14 3.43
CA ILE A 226 -15.11 31.11 3.00
C ILE A 226 -13.85 31.74 2.39
N ILE A 227 -13.96 32.79 1.58
CA ILE A 227 -12.80 33.47 0.98
C ILE A 227 -11.96 34.17 2.06
N SER A 228 -12.58 34.80 3.05
CA SER A 228 -11.89 35.57 4.09
C SER A 228 -11.21 34.71 5.17
N LYS A 229 -11.61 33.44 5.31
CA LYS A 229 -11.02 32.46 6.24
C LYS A 229 -9.52 32.26 5.95
N LYS A 230 -8.66 32.49 6.94
CA LYS A 230 -7.22 32.25 6.81
C LYS A 230 -6.89 30.77 6.88
#